data_AF-A0A9D8MWR1-F1
#
_entry.id   AF-A0A9D8MWR1-F1
#
_cell.length_a   1.000
_cell.length_b   1.000
_cell.length_c   1.000
_cell.angle_alpha   90.00
_cell.angle_beta   90.00
_cell.angle_gamma   90.00
#
_symmetry.space_group_name_H-M   'P 1'
#
loop_
_entity.id
_entity.type
_entity.pdbx_description
1 polymer ?
#
loop_
_entity_poly.entity_id
_entity_poly.type
_entity_poly.pdbx_seq_one_letter_code
_entity_poly.pdbx_strand_id
1 'polypeptide(L)' 'NPRRNKAAALANNLEILRLCKQYEVPVILGSDAHISFDIANYSFIWPLLAETEFPDALIMNYDTGRFLKYIG' A
#
# COMPACT_ATOMS: atom_id res chain seq x y z
N ASN A 1 -4.66 8.00 7.15
CA ASN A 1 -5.59 9.02 6.59
C ASN A 1 -4.84 10.04 5.71
N PRO A 2 -4.76 9.84 4.38
CA PRO A 2 -4.00 10.70 3.46
C PRO A 2 -4.62 12.11 3.24
N ARG A 3 -5.72 12.45 3.92
CA ARG A 3 -6.40 13.75 3.87
C ARG A 3 -5.67 14.93 4.53
N ARG A 4 -4.43 14.75 5.02
CA ARG A 4 -3.69 15.82 5.70
C ARG A 4 -3.10 16.89 4.77
N ASN A 5 -3.48 16.93 3.48
CA ASN A 5 -3.03 17.90 2.46
C ASN A 5 -1.51 18.14 2.48
N LYS A 6 -0.73 17.10 2.75
CA LYS A 6 0.72 17.18 2.69
C LYS A 6 1.15 16.99 1.25
N ALA A 7 1.53 18.07 0.58
CA ALA A 7 1.97 18.05 -0.83
C ALA A 7 3.07 17.00 -1.08
N ALA A 8 3.98 16.80 -0.12
CA ALA A 8 5.06 15.81 -0.21
C ALA A 8 4.59 14.35 -0.10
N ALA A 9 3.38 14.07 0.42
CA ALA A 9 2.94 12.70 0.67
C ALA A 9 2.82 11.88 -0.61
N LEU A 10 2.32 12.49 -1.69
CA LEU A 10 2.20 11.82 -2.99
C LEU A 10 3.58 11.37 -3.50
N ALA A 11 4.52 12.32 -3.61
CA ALA A 11 5.87 12.05 -4.09
C ALA A 11 6.59 10.99 -3.24
N ASN A 12 6.46 11.10 -1.91
CA ASN A 12 7.09 10.14 -1.00
C ASN A 12 6.49 8.73 -1.15
N ASN A 13 5.18 8.60 -1.27
CA ASN A 13 4.55 7.28 -1.42
C ASN A 13 4.93 6.62 -2.75
N LEU A 14 5.00 7.39 -3.84
CA LEU A 14 5.47 6.89 -5.13
C LEU A 14 6.92 6.42 -5.03
N GLU A 15 7.79 7.17 -4.36
CA GLU A 15 9.19 6.79 -4.16
C GLU A 15 9.33 5.52 -3.33
N ILE A 16 8.58 5.41 -2.22
CA ILE A 16 8.55 4.20 -1.41
C ILE A 16 8.12 2.99 -2.25
N LEU A 17 7.07 3.11 -3.06
CA LEU A 17 6.61 2.02 -3.93
C LEU A 17 7.65 1.63 -4.98
N ARG A 18 8.33 2.61 -5.60
CA ARG A 18 9.42 2.32 -6.55
C ARG A 18 10.57 1.58 -5.90
N LEU A 19 10.99 2.01 -4.70
CA LEU A 19 12.03 1.34 -3.93
C LEU A 19 11.60 -0.08 -3.52
N CYS A 20 10.37 -0.26 -3.01
CA CYS A 20 9.86 -1.60 -2.68
C CYS A 20 9.82 -2.52 -3.90
N LYS A 21 9.44 -2.00 -5.08
CA LYS A 21 9.49 -2.76 -6.34
C LYS A 21 10.93 -3.12 -6.72
N GLN A 22 11.87 -2.17 -6.64
CA GLN A 22 13.29 -2.37 -6.98
C GLN A 22 13.97 -3.41 -6.09
N TYR A 23 13.65 -3.41 -4.80
CA TYR A 23 14.27 -4.30 -3.81
C TYR A 23 13.42 -5.55 -3.50
N GLU A 24 12.36 -5.78 -4.28
CA GLU A 24 11.45 -6.93 -4.12
C GLU A 24 10.88 -7.07 -2.69
N VAL A 25 10.63 -5.93 -2.03
CA VAL A 25 10.11 -5.88 -0.67
C VAL A 25 8.58 -5.98 -0.70
N PRO A 26 7.96 -6.96 -0.01
CA PRO A 26 6.52 -7.08 0.06
C PRO A 26 5.88 -5.92 0.85
N VAL A 27 4.68 -5.50 0.44
CA VAL A 27 3.94 -4.37 1.04
C VAL A 27 2.56 -4.80 1.54
N ILE A 28 2.06 -4.09 2.53
CA ILE A 28 0.69 -4.22 3.05
C ILE A 28 -0.05 -2.89 2.84
N LEU A 29 -1.26 -2.98 2.34
CA LEU A 29 -2.18 -1.87 2.13
C LEU A 29 -3.07 -1.71 3.37
N GLY A 30 -2.92 -0.58 4.06
CA GLY A 30 -3.71 -0.22 5.23
C GLY A 30 -4.60 0.98 4.96
N SER A 31 -5.89 0.89 5.31
CA SER A 31 -6.83 2.02 5.24
C SER A 31 -6.56 3.07 6.33
N ASP A 32 -5.95 2.65 7.45
CA ASP A 32 -5.75 3.51 8.63
C ASP A 32 -7.09 4.13 9.10
N ALA A 33 -8.14 3.30 9.05
CA ALA A 33 -9.51 3.67 9.37
C ALA A 33 -9.65 3.94 10.88
N HIS A 34 -10.24 5.09 11.23
CA HIS A 34 -10.55 5.48 12.61
C HIS A 34 -12.06 5.35 12.91
N ILE A 35 -12.87 5.01 11.90
CA ILE A 35 -14.30 4.74 11.98
C ILE A 35 -14.62 3.49 11.16
N SER A 36 -15.64 2.74 11.57
CA SER A 36 -15.98 1.45 10.95
C SER A 36 -16.32 1.55 9.45
N PHE A 37 -16.91 2.67 9.03
CA PHE A 37 -17.30 2.90 7.63
C PHE A 37 -16.11 3.13 6.67
N ASP A 38 -14.91 3.38 7.18
CA ASP A 38 -13.71 3.66 6.37
C ASP A 38 -12.78 2.44 6.26
N ILE A 39 -13.17 1.30 6.85
CA ILE A 39 -12.41 0.05 6.78
C ILE A 39 -12.26 -0.37 5.31
N ALA A 40 -11.04 -0.80 4.96
CA ALA A 40 -10.66 -1.24 3.62
C ALA A 40 -10.87 -0.17 2.51
N ASN A 41 -10.95 1.11 2.87
CA ASN A 41 -10.93 2.18 1.90
C ASN A 41 -9.52 2.37 1.31
N TYR A 42 -9.30 1.82 0.12
CA TYR A 42 -8.03 1.88 -0.61
C TYR A 42 -8.06 2.85 -1.79
N SER A 43 -9.06 3.73 -1.88
CA SER A 43 -9.26 4.64 -3.03
C SER A 43 -8.03 5.49 -3.36
N PHE A 44 -7.23 5.85 -2.35
CA PHE A 44 -6.02 6.67 -2.51
C PHE A 44 -4.78 5.85 -2.89
N ILE A 45 -4.80 4.54 -2.68
CA ILE A 45 -3.66 3.65 -2.94
C ILE A 45 -3.70 3.15 -4.39
N TRP A 46 -4.89 2.84 -4.92
CA TRP A 46 -5.04 2.30 -6.27
C TRP A 46 -4.35 3.14 -7.36
N PRO A 47 -4.47 4.48 -7.38
CA PRO A 47 -3.77 5.30 -8.36
C PRO A 47 -2.24 5.20 -8.25
N LEU A 48 -1.71 5.06 -7.03
CA LEU A 48 -0.26 4.97 -6.78
C LEU A 48 0.31 3.64 -7.27
N LEU A 49 -0.41 2.54 -7.03
CA LEU A 49 -0.03 1.21 -7.52
C LEU A 49 -0.07 1.17 -9.05
N ALA A 50 -1.09 1.78 -9.66
CA ALA A 50 -1.19 1.89 -11.12
C ALA A 50 -0.04 2.72 -11.71
N GLU A 51 0.26 3.89 -11.13
CA GLU A 51 1.34 4.77 -11.61
C GLU A 51 2.73 4.13 -11.50
N THR A 52 2.95 3.31 -10.47
CA THR A 52 4.23 2.62 -10.25
C THR A 52 4.31 1.24 -10.92
N GLU A 53 3.22 0.82 -11.57
CA GLU A 53 3.04 -0.54 -12.10
C GLU A 53 3.49 -1.58 -11.07
N PHE A 54 2.99 -1.42 -9.84
CA PHE A 54 3.46 -2.19 -8.70
C PHE A 54 2.99 -3.65 -8.83
N PRO A 55 3.87 -4.64 -8.67
CA PRO A 55 3.51 -6.04 -8.91
C PRO A 55 2.60 -6.59 -7.81
N ASP A 56 1.46 -7.16 -8.19
CA ASP A 56 0.52 -7.84 -7.28
C ASP A 56 1.18 -8.95 -6.46
N ALA A 57 2.22 -9.59 -7.02
CA ALA A 57 3.01 -10.60 -6.34
C ALA A 57 3.68 -10.08 -5.05
N LEU A 58 3.92 -8.76 -4.92
CA LEU A 58 4.47 -8.16 -3.71
C LEU A 58 3.39 -7.59 -2.77
N ILE A 59 2.10 -7.62 -3.13
CA ILE A 59 1.01 -7.10 -2.29
C ILE A 59 0.45 -8.20 -1.38
N MET A 60 0.78 -8.15 -0.10
CA MET A 60 0.46 -9.21 0.87
C MET A 60 -1.04 -9.36 1.13
N ASN A 61 -1.84 -8.31 0.94
CA ASN A 61 -3.29 -8.34 1.17
C ASN A 61 -4.06 -9.35 0.31
N TYR A 62 -3.50 -9.80 -0.83
CA TYR A 62 -4.17 -10.76 -1.72
C TYR A 62 -4.09 -12.21 -1.24
N ASP A 63 -3.13 -12.53 -0.36
CA ASP A 63 -2.92 -13.90 0.11
C ASP A 63 -2.62 -13.89 1.61
N THR A 64 -3.66 -14.21 2.40
CA THR A 64 -3.56 -14.30 3.86
C THR A 64 -2.63 -15.44 4.30
N GLY A 65 -2.51 -16.52 3.54
CA GLY A 65 -1.59 -17.62 3.85
C GLY A 65 -0.13 -17.19 3.70
N ARG A 66 0.18 -16.47 2.61
CA ARG A 66 1.50 -15.84 2.41
C ARG A 66 1.81 -14.83 3.50
N PHE A 67 0.83 -14.01 3.88
CA PHE A 67 0.98 -13.06 4.97
C PHE A 67 1.29 -13.75 6.30
N LEU A 68 0.51 -14.75 6.69
CA LEU A 68 0.73 -15.51 7.93
C LEU A 68 2.12 -16.15 7.95
N LYS A 69 2.51 -16.84 6.86
CA LYS A 69 3.84 -17.45 6.73
C LYS A 69 4.99 -16.44 6.84
N TYR A 70 4.77 -15.20 6.42
CA TYR A 70 5.78 -14.14 6.51
C TYR A 70 5.97 -13.63 7.94
N ILE A 71 4.92 -13.65 8.77
CA ILE A 71 4.98 -13.18 10.16
C ILE A 71 5.20 -14.30 11.19
N GLY A 72 5.00 -15.57 10.84
CA GLY A 72 5.19 -16.74 11.71
C GLY A 72 4.08 -17.76 11.56
#